data_AF-A0A8T6T8N7-F1
#
_entry.id   AF-A0A8T6T8N7-F1
#
_cell.length_a   1.000
_cell.length_b   1.000
_cell.length_c   1.000
_cell.angle_alpha   90.00
_cell.angle_beta   90.00
_cell.angle_gamma   90.00
#
_symmetry.space_group_name_H-M   'P 1'
#
loop_
_entity.id
_entity.type
_entity.pdbx_description
1 polymer ?
#
loop_
_entity_poly.entity_id
_entity_poly.type
_entity_poly.pdbx_seq_one_letter_code
_entity_poly.pdbx_strand_id
1 'polypeptide(L)'
;MADDDKSSLYRLKPVIDRMPAVKKPDGHVPFKTKMFWTVLILVMYFIMTNVFIYGLDQEETLDLFASFRAILAGAQGSLLHLGIGPIVTGSIIMQLFTGAKIIKLDLTKA
;
A
#
# COMPACT_ATOMS: atom_id res chain seq x y z
N MET A 1 23.46 26.36 -9.94
CA MET A 1 24.35 25.95 -8.83
C MET A 1 23.43 25.49 -7.70
N ALA A 2 23.21 24.23 -7.36
CA ALA A 2 23.94 22.98 -7.59
C ALA A 2 22.95 21.86 -7.97
N ASP A 3 23.29 21.06 -8.98
CA ASP A 3 22.51 19.90 -9.44
C ASP A 3 23.19 18.59 -9.03
N ASP A 4 23.64 18.48 -7.77
CA ASP A 4 24.54 17.41 -7.33
C ASP A 4 24.03 16.54 -6.16
N ASP A 5 22.71 16.46 -5.94
CA ASP A 5 22.18 15.57 -4.90
C ASP A 5 20.83 14.93 -5.28
N LYS A 6 20.72 14.43 -6.52
CA LYS A 6 19.58 13.63 -6.96
C LYS A 6 19.84 12.15 -6.68
N SER A 7 19.04 11.56 -5.79
CA SER A 7 19.01 10.11 -5.53
C SER A 7 18.97 9.27 -6.81
N SER A 8 19.63 8.11 -6.83
CA SER A 8 19.61 7.15 -7.94
C SER A 8 18.18 6.71 -8.32
N LEU A 9 17.22 6.85 -7.40
CA LEU A 9 15.80 6.56 -7.61
C LEU A 9 15.11 7.47 -8.64
N TYR A 10 15.65 8.65 -8.95
CA TYR A 10 15.08 9.52 -9.99
C TYR A 10 15.15 8.90 -11.40
N ARG A 11 15.99 7.87 -11.60
CA ARG A 11 16.01 7.09 -12.85
C ARG A 11 14.72 6.31 -13.10
N LEU A 12 13.93 6.03 -12.05
CA LEU A 12 12.65 5.34 -12.15
C LEU A 12 11.46 6.26 -12.46
N LYS A 13 11.69 7.57 -12.53
CA LYS A 13 10.67 8.58 -12.85
C LYS A 13 9.77 8.26 -14.06
N PRO A 14 10.27 7.81 -15.23
CA PRO A 14 9.40 7.51 -16.38
C PRO A 14 8.43 6.34 -16.13
N VAL A 15 8.76 5.42 -15.22
CA VAL A 15 7.87 4.32 -14.83
C VAL A 15 6.84 4.80 -13.82
N ILE A 16 7.27 5.62 -12.85
CA ILE A 16 6.40 6.18 -11.81
C ILE A 16 5.32 7.08 -12.41
N ASP A 17 5.69 7.95 -13.36
CA ASP A 17 4.76 8.89 -14.00
C ASP A 17 3.68 8.18 -14.85
N ARG A 18 3.87 6.90 -15.19
CA ARG A 18 2.91 6.09 -15.95
C ARG A 18 1.97 5.28 -15.07
N MET A 19 2.24 5.17 -13.77
CA MET A 19 1.36 4.46 -12.85
C MET A 19 0.12 5.30 -12.53
N PRO A 20 -1.10 4.72 -12.61
CA PRO A 20 -2.30 5.45 -12.26
C PRO A 20 -2.31 5.76 -10.75
N ALA A 21 -2.51 7.04 -10.40
CA ALA A 21 -2.58 7.50 -9.03
C ALA A 21 -3.84 8.34 -8.78
N VAL A 22 -4.34 8.33 -7.55
CA VAL A 22 -5.52 9.10 -7.15
C VAL A 22 -5.11 10.55 -6.87
N LYS A 23 -5.76 11.52 -7.55
CA LYS A 23 -5.54 12.95 -7.31
C LYS A 23 -6.12 13.37 -5.95
N LYS A 24 -5.40 14.24 -5.22
CA LYS A 24 -5.93 14.88 -4.00
C LYS A 24 -7.19 15.71 -4.35
N PRO A 25 -8.23 15.74 -3.50
CA PRO A 25 -9.47 16.47 -3.78
C PRO A 25 -9.22 17.98 -3.90
N ASP A 26 -9.93 18.63 -4.82
CA ASP A 26 -9.86 20.07 -5.03
C ASP A 26 -10.73 20.77 -3.96
N GLY A 27 -10.10 21.27 -2.89
CA GLY A 27 -10.75 22.05 -1.83
C GLY A 27 -11.03 21.29 -0.53
N HIS A 28 -11.78 21.94 0.37
CA HIS A 28 -12.07 21.39 1.70
C HIS A 28 -13.18 20.33 1.63
N VAL A 29 -12.86 19.09 2.05
CA VAL A 29 -13.85 18.01 2.18
C VAL A 29 -14.45 18.03 3.60
N PRO A 30 -15.78 18.20 3.74
CA PRO A 30 -16.42 18.23 5.05
C PRO A 30 -16.32 16.88 5.77
N PHE A 31 -16.32 16.91 7.10
CA PHE A 31 -16.12 15.72 7.95
C PHE A 31 -17.13 14.59 7.66
N LYS A 32 -18.42 14.93 7.44
CA LYS A 32 -19.45 13.93 7.13
C LYS A 32 -19.14 13.14 5.85
N THR A 33 -18.62 13.81 4.82
CA THR A 33 -18.21 13.16 3.56
C THR A 33 -17.01 12.26 3.79
N LYS A 34 -16.01 12.70 4.56
CA LYS A 34 -14.87 11.84 4.93
C LYS A 34 -15.33 10.59 5.67
N MET A 35 -16.22 10.74 6.65
CA MET A 35 -16.77 9.62 7.41
C MET A 35 -17.52 8.63 6.51
N PHE A 36 -18.36 9.14 5.60
CA PHE A 36 -19.09 8.31 4.64
C PHE A 36 -18.12 7.47 3.78
N TRP A 37 -17.08 8.09 3.22
CA TRP A 37 -16.07 7.38 2.42
C TRP A 37 -15.30 6.33 3.23
N THR A 38 -14.91 6.64 4.47
CA THR A 38 -14.24 5.68 5.35
C THR A 38 -15.10 4.45 5.61
N VAL A 39 -16.37 4.64 5.96
CA VAL A 39 -17.30 3.53 6.22
C VAL A 39 -17.54 2.73 4.94
N LEU A 40 -17.73 3.39 3.80
CA LEU A 40 -17.93 2.74 2.51
C LEU A 40 -16.74 1.85 2.13
N ILE A 41 -15.51 2.34 2.29
CA ILE A 41 -14.29 1.57 2.02
C ILE A 41 -14.16 0.40 3.00
N LEU A 42 -14.51 0.58 4.27
CA LEU A 42 -14.46 -0.50 5.25
C LEU A 42 -15.44 -1.63 4.92
N VAL A 43 -16.65 -1.31 4.48
CA VAL A 43 -17.63 -2.30 4.03
C VAL A 43 -17.14 -3.02 2.78
N MET A 44 -16.62 -2.28 1.80
CA MET A 44 -16.03 -2.86 0.60
C MET A 44 -14.88 -3.80 0.93
N TYR A 45 -13.99 -3.39 1.84
CA TYR A 45 -12.89 -4.22 2.34
C TYR A 45 -13.39 -5.53 2.94
N PHE A 46 -14.40 -5.46 3.82
CA PHE A 46 -14.99 -6.64 4.44
C PHE A 46 -15.59 -7.60 3.41
N ILE A 47 -16.28 -7.08 2.39
CA ILE A 47 -16.81 -7.90 1.29
C ILE A 47 -15.66 -8.60 0.56
N MET A 48 -14.61 -7.86 0.18
CA MET A 48 -13.45 -8.44 -0.52
C MET A 48 -12.74 -9.53 0.27
N THR A 49 -12.66 -9.42 1.60
CA THR A 49 -12.06 -10.45 2.46
C THR A 49 -12.80 -11.79 2.36
N ASN A 50 -14.11 -11.76 2.09
CA ASN A 50 -14.96 -12.95 1.98
C ASN A 50 -15.08 -13.49 0.55
N VAL A 51 -14.52 -12.81 -0.45
CA VAL A 51 -14.52 -13.27 -1.85
C VAL A 51 -13.24 -14.04 -2.13
N PHE A 52 -13.39 -15.35 -2.35
CA PHE A 52 -12.28 -16.24 -2.72
C PHE A 52 -11.87 -16.05 -4.18
N ILE A 53 -10.57 -16.19 -4.43
CA ILE A 53 -10.00 -16.18 -5.78
C ILE A 53 -10.49 -17.42 -6.53
N TYR A 54 -10.82 -17.23 -7.80
CA TYR A 54 -11.30 -18.32 -8.65
C TYR A 54 -10.21 -19.36 -8.91
N GLY A 55 -10.58 -20.65 -8.89
CA GLY A 55 -9.67 -21.77 -9.19
C GLY A 55 -8.79 -22.22 -8.02
N LEU A 56 -9.10 -21.78 -6.80
CA LEU A 56 -8.40 -22.20 -5.59
C LEU A 56 -9.05 -23.46 -5.00
N ASP A 57 -8.24 -24.51 -4.81
CA ASP A 57 -8.63 -25.68 -4.04
C ASP A 57 -8.51 -25.35 -2.54
N GLN A 58 -9.64 -25.21 -1.86
CA GLN A 58 -9.68 -24.76 -0.48
C GLN A 58 -9.14 -25.82 0.49
N GLU A 59 -9.15 -27.11 0.11
CA GLU A 59 -8.75 -28.21 0.99
C GLU A 59 -7.23 -28.38 1.08
N GLU A 60 -6.48 -28.08 0.01
CA GLU A 60 -5.00 -28.14 0.01
C GLU A 60 -4.33 -26.83 0.48
N THR A 61 -5.10 -25.76 0.74
CA THR A 61 -4.51 -24.46 1.09
C THR A 61 -4.04 -24.37 2.54
N LEU A 62 -2.75 -24.59 2.74
CA LEU A 62 -2.10 -24.34 4.02
C LEU A 62 -1.94 -22.83 4.27
N ASP A 63 -2.45 -22.36 5.41
CA ASP A 63 -2.31 -20.98 5.86
C ASP A 63 -0.95 -20.73 6.52
N LEU A 64 0.10 -20.63 5.69
CA LEU A 64 1.47 -20.39 6.14
C LEU A 64 1.65 -19.08 6.92
N PHE A 65 0.75 -18.11 6.74
CA PHE A 65 0.85 -16.78 7.32
C PHE A 65 -0.14 -16.52 8.45
N ALA A 66 -0.75 -17.56 9.03
CA ALA A 66 -1.74 -17.45 10.11
C ALA A 66 -1.32 -16.46 11.21
N SER A 67 -0.08 -16.58 11.69
CA SER A 67 0.48 -15.72 12.74
C SER A 67 0.67 -14.27 12.32
N PHE A 68 0.86 -14.00 11.03
CA PHE A 68 1.09 -12.66 10.49
C PHE A 68 -0.20 -11.95 10.07
N ARG A 69 -1.32 -12.68 9.91
CA ARG A 69 -2.60 -12.10 9.46
C ARG A 69 -3.11 -10.98 10.35
N ALA A 70 -2.91 -11.07 11.67
CA ALA A 70 -3.32 -10.01 12.60
C ALA A 70 -2.66 -8.65 12.28
N ILE A 71 -1.44 -8.68 11.73
CA ILE A 71 -0.67 -7.47 11.38
C ILE A 71 -0.91 -7.09 9.91
N LEU A 72 -0.87 -8.07 9.01
CA LEU A 72 -1.00 -7.86 7.57
C LEU A 72 -2.46 -7.64 7.12
N ALA A 73 -3.43 -7.90 7.99
CA ALA A 73 -4.86 -7.79 7.74
C ALA A 73 -5.36 -8.60 6.51
N GLY A 74 -4.61 -9.61 6.06
CA GLY A 74 -4.96 -10.45 4.91
C GLY A 74 -5.78 -11.70 5.28
N ALA A 75 -6.40 -12.33 4.28
CA ALA A 75 -7.12 -13.59 4.43
C ALA A 75 -6.76 -14.59 3.33
N GLN A 76 -6.31 -15.80 3.68
CA GLN A 76 -5.85 -16.80 2.70
C GLN A 76 -6.93 -17.14 1.69
N GLY A 77 -6.53 -17.21 0.42
CA GLY A 77 -7.41 -17.56 -0.68
C GLY A 77 -8.41 -16.48 -1.07
N SER A 78 -8.51 -15.36 -0.35
CA SER A 78 -9.36 -14.23 -0.74
C SER A 78 -8.65 -13.25 -1.66
N LEU A 79 -9.41 -12.32 -2.24
CA LEU A 79 -8.87 -11.18 -2.98
C LEU A 79 -7.87 -10.35 -2.15
N LEU A 80 -7.94 -10.44 -0.82
CA LEU A 80 -7.04 -9.78 0.12
C LEU A 80 -6.00 -10.74 0.71
N HIS A 81 -5.61 -11.79 0.00
CA HIS A 81 -4.60 -12.76 0.44
C HIS A 81 -3.30 -12.12 0.96
N LEU A 82 -2.77 -11.13 0.25
CA LEU A 82 -1.54 -10.42 0.64
C LEU A 82 -1.78 -9.32 1.69
N GLY A 83 -3.04 -8.93 1.91
CA GLY A 83 -3.43 -7.85 2.81
C GLY A 83 -2.72 -6.52 2.51
N ILE A 84 -2.34 -5.80 3.56
CA ILE A 84 -1.58 -4.54 3.47
C ILE A 84 -0.05 -4.75 3.42
N GLY A 85 0.40 -6.01 3.47
CA GLY A 85 1.81 -6.38 3.64
C GLY A 85 2.75 -5.69 2.67
N PRO A 86 2.54 -5.77 1.34
CA PRO A 86 3.43 -5.15 0.36
C PRO A 86 3.61 -3.62 0.56
N ILE A 87 2.53 -2.92 0.94
CA ILE A 87 2.55 -1.47 1.15
C ILE A 87 3.36 -1.13 2.41
N VAL A 88 3.10 -1.84 3.51
CA VAL A 88 3.77 -1.62 4.80
C VAL A 88 5.25 -1.99 4.70
N THR A 89 5.57 -3.16 4.15
CA THR A 89 6.97 -3.62 4.01
C THR A 89 7.77 -2.69 3.10
N GLY A 90 7.21 -2.26 1.97
CA GLY A 90 7.88 -1.30 1.07
C GLY A 90 8.16 0.04 1.77
N SER A 91 7.20 0.53 2.56
CA SER A 91 7.36 1.75 3.36
C SER A 91 8.48 1.61 4.39
N ILE A 92 8.51 0.50 5.13
CA ILE A 92 9.54 0.23 6.15
C ILE A 92 10.94 0.18 5.51
N ILE A 93 11.11 -0.54 4.40
CA ILE A 93 12.39 -0.63 3.70
C ILE A 93 12.86 0.76 3.24
N MET A 94 11.96 1.55 2.65
CA MET A 94 12.28 2.90 2.19
C MET A 94 12.71 3.80 3.35
N GLN A 95 11.94 3.80 4.44
CA GLN A 95 12.24 4.59 5.65
C GLN A 95 13.59 4.20 6.27
N LEU A 96 13.93 2.89 6.30
CA LEU A 96 15.22 2.40 6.77
C LEU A 96 16.37 2.89 5.90
N PHE A 97 16.23 2.83 4.56
CA PHE A 97 17.28 3.28 3.65
C PHE A 97 17.49 4.80 3.67
N THR A 98 16.43 5.58 3.82
CA THR A 98 16.54 7.04 4.00
C THR A 98 17.09 7.40 5.37
N GLY A 99 16.68 6.68 6.43
CA GLY A 99 17.17 6.90 7.80
C GLY A 99 18.66 6.53 7.95
N ALA A 100 19.10 5.46 7.31
CA ALA A 100 20.51 5.06 7.24
C ALA A 100 21.36 5.94 6.29
N LYS A 101 20.75 6.94 5.64
CA LYS A 101 21.39 7.84 4.65
C LYS A 101 22.02 7.10 3.46
N ILE A 102 21.63 5.86 3.22
CA ILE A 102 22.04 5.07 2.03
C ILE A 102 21.41 5.71 0.79
N ILE A 103 20.18 6.21 0.93
CA ILE A 103 19.44 6.90 -0.11
C ILE A 103 19.14 8.32 0.37
N LYS A 104 19.66 9.32 -0.34
CA LYS A 104 19.37 10.74 -0.08
C LYS A 104 18.01 11.10 -0.67
N LEU A 105 16.94 10.86 0.09
CA LEU A 105 15.57 11.23 -0.29
C LEU A 105 14.97 12.15 0.77
N ASP A 106 14.53 13.33 0.35
CA ASP A 106 13.80 14.27 1.20
C ASP A 106 12.33 13.82 1.28
N LEU A 107 11.99 13.12 2.37
CA LEU A 107 10.63 12.66 2.65
C LEU A 107 9.76 13.72 3.34
N THR A 108 10.30 14.93 3.58
CA THR A 108 9.59 16.01 4.29
C THR A 108 8.74 16.87 3.35
N LYS A 109 8.94 16.80 2.04
CA LYS A 109 8.25 17.62 1.01
C LYS A 109 7.23 16.87 0.15
N ALA A 110 6.56 15.84 0.68
CA ALA A 110 5.53 15.06 -0.02
C ALA A 110 4.12 15.69 0.02
#